data_AF-A0A1B2AAG3-F1
#
_entry.id   AF-A0A1B2AAG3-F1
#
_cell.length_a   1.000
_cell.length_b   1.000
_cell.length_c   1.000
_cell.angle_alpha   90.00
_cell.angle_beta   90.00
_cell.angle_gamma   90.00
#
_symmetry.space_group_name_H-M   'P 1'
#
loop_
_entity.id
_entity.type
_entity.pdbx_description
1 polymer ?
#
loop_
_entity_poly.entity_id
_entity_poly.type
_entity_poly.pdbx_seq_one_letter_code
_entity_poly.pdbx_strand_id
1 'polypeptide(L)' 'MALGLFAKVRASNAADRERRKRTDAMMADIFRNRPGRHRRRPPEAGMPIPAVPPRGPRPKQGGAEAPLEFGD' A
#
# COMPACT_ATOMS: atom_id res chain seq x y z
N MET A 1 14.94 30.78 48.54
CA MET A 1 14.05 29.66 48.16
C MET A 1 14.11 29.40 46.65
N ALA A 2 15.21 28.85 46.11
CA ALA A 2 15.39 28.68 44.66
C ALA A 2 15.59 27.21 44.20
N LEU A 3 15.79 26.28 45.14
CA LEU A 3 16.10 24.87 44.83
C LEU A 3 14.91 24.06 44.27
N GLY A 4 13.66 24.48 44.51
CA GLY A 4 12.48 23.75 44.05
C GLY A 4 12.11 23.96 42.58
N LEU A 5 12.50 25.10 41.99
CA LEU A 5 12.05 25.48 40.64
C LEU A 5 12.74 24.65 39.55
N PHE A 6 14.05 24.44 39.67
CA PHE A 6 14.82 23.63 38.73
C PHE A 6 14.41 22.15 38.73
N ALA A 7 14.10 21.60 39.91
CA ALA A 7 13.59 20.24 40.04
C ALA A 7 12.23 20.08 39.33
N LYS A 8 11.33 21.06 39.48
CA LYS A 8 10.01 21.06 38.84
C LYS A 8 10.09 21.17 37.31
N VAL A 9 10.98 22.02 36.78
CA VAL A 9 11.21 22.14 35.33
C VAL A 9 11.80 20.85 34.76
N ARG A 10 12.75 20.22 35.46
CA ARG A 10 13.33 18.94 35.02
C ARG A 10 12.30 17.81 35.04
N ALA A 11 11.45 17.75 36.06
CA ALA A 11 10.36 16.78 36.16
C ALA A 11 9.31 17.00 35.05
N SER A 12 8.95 18.25 34.75
CA SER A 12 8.05 18.58 33.64
C SER A 12 8.63 18.13 32.31
N ASN A 13 9.90 18.44 32.04
CA ASN A 13 10.59 18.00 30.83
C ASN A 13 10.66 16.48 30.70
N ALA A 14 10.80 15.75 31.81
CA ALA A 14 10.76 14.29 31.81
C ALA A 14 9.37 13.75 31.46
N ALA A 15 8.31 14.36 32.01
CA ALA A 15 6.93 14.00 31.69
C ALA A 15 6.54 14.31 30.24
N ASP A 16 7.03 15.42 29.68
CA ASP A 16 6.81 15.77 28.28
C ASP A 16 7.52 14.80 27.32
N ARG A 17 8.71 14.32 27.68
CA ARG A 17 9.42 13.27 26.92
C ARG A 17 8.66 11.94 26.93
N GLU A 18 8.13 11.54 28.08
CA GLU A 18 7.27 10.35 28.22
C GLU A 18 6.03 10.44 27.31
N ARG A 19 5.35 11.59 27.32
CA ARG A 19 4.17 11.82 26.46
C ARG A 19 4.52 11.72 24.98
N ARG A 20 5.60 12.35 24.54
CA ARG A 20 6.07 12.28 23.14
C ARG A 20 6.41 10.85 22.72
N LYS A 21 7.11 10.09 23.56
CA LYS A 21 7.41 8.68 23.27
C LYS A 21 6.13 7.84 23.10
N ARG A 22 5.12 8.07 23.93
CA ARG A 22 3.83 7.37 23.81
C ARG A 22 3.08 7.75 22.53
N THR A 23 3.05 9.03 22.18
CA THR A 23 2.42 9.48 20.93
C THR A 23 3.15 8.94 19.70
N ASP A 24 4.48 8.93 19.72
CA ASP A 24 5.28 8.41 18.60
C ASP A 24 5.10 6.89 18.44
N ALA A 25 5.08 6.14 19.54
CA ALA A 25 4.82 4.70 19.52
C ALA A 25 3.40 4.39 19.00
N MET A 26 2.40 5.16 19.43
CA MET A 26 1.02 5.03 18.94
C MET A 26 0.93 5.32 17.44
N MET A 27 1.59 6.38 16.96
CA MET A 27 1.62 6.72 15.54
C MET A 27 2.33 5.64 14.71
N ALA A 28 3.45 5.11 15.19
CA ALA A 28 4.17 4.03 14.52
C ALA A 28 3.31 2.77 14.36
N ASP A 29 2.52 2.41 15.38
CA ASP A 29 1.59 1.28 15.30
C ASP A 29 0.45 1.52 14.29
N ILE A 30 -0.10 2.73 14.27
CA ILE A 30 -1.10 3.15 13.27
C ILE A 30 -0.53 3.02 11.85
N PHE A 31 0.69 3.50 11.60
CA PHE A 31 1.32 3.40 10.28
C PHE A 31 1.66 1.96 9.90
N ARG A 32 2.02 1.11 10.86
CA ARG A 32 2.35 -0.30 10.64
C ARG A 32 1.11 -1.14 10.33
N ASN A 33 0.02 -0.92 11.06
CA ASN A 33 -1.21 -1.72 10.94
C ASN A 33 -2.24 -1.09 10.01
N ARG A 34 -1.92 0.04 9.37
CA ARG A 34 -2.80 0.65 8.37
C ARG A 34 -2.97 -0.35 7.23
N PRO A 35 -4.19 -0.84 6.94
CA PRO A 35 -4.42 -1.67 5.78
C PRO A 35 -3.88 -0.92 4.57
N GLY A 36 -2.99 -1.57 3.80
CA GLY A 36 -2.30 -0.96 2.68
C GLY A 36 -3.30 -0.19 1.84
N ARG A 37 -3.11 1.13 1.72
CA ARG A 37 -4.03 2.03 1.01
C ARG A 37 -4.30 1.41 -0.35
N HIS A 38 -5.48 0.83 -0.53
CA HIS A 38 -5.86 0.17 -1.78
C HIS A 38 -5.58 1.18 -2.88
N ARG A 39 -4.60 0.89 -3.74
CA ARG A 39 -4.22 1.76 -4.84
C ARG A 39 -5.45 1.81 -5.74
N ARG A 40 -6.27 2.85 -5.54
CA ARG A 40 -7.41 3.13 -6.42
C ARG A 40 -6.77 3.30 -7.79
N ARG A 41 -7.23 2.49 -8.75
CA ARG A 41 -6.79 2.63 -10.13
C ARG A 41 -7.04 4.10 -10.53
N PRO A 42 -6.12 4.73 -11.27
CA PRO A 42 -6.33 6.09 -11.73
C PRO A 42 -7.66 6.15 -12.48
N PRO A 43 -8.37 7.29 -12.46
CA PRO A 43 -9.69 7.41 -13.09
C PRO A 43 -9.67 7.03 -14.59
N GLU A 44 -8.52 7.26 -15.24
CA GLU A 44 -8.24 6.87 -16.62
C GLU A 44 -8.24 5.35 -16.87
N ALA A 45 -7.99 4.53 -15.83
CA ALA A 45 -7.92 3.07 -15.96
C ALA A 45 -9.28 2.38 -16.16
N GLY A 46 -10.37 3.15 -16.21
CA GLY A 46 -11.72 2.63 -16.36
C GLY A 46 -12.16 1.70 -15.23
N MET A 47 -13.41 1.23 -15.30
CA MET A 47 -13.83 0.12 -14.45
C MET A 47 -13.07 -1.14 -14.87
N PRO A 48 -12.67 -2.03 -13.93
CA PRO A 48 -12.16 -3.35 -14.31
C PRO A 48 -13.25 -4.08 -15.11
N ILE A 49 -13.12 -4.11 -16.43
CA ILE A 49 -14.01 -4.90 -17.28
C ILE A 49 -13.56 -6.36 -17.11
N PRO A 50 -14.39 -7.24 -16.52
CA PRO A 50 -14.06 -8.66 -16.48
C PRO A 50 -13.91 -9.15 -17.91
N ALA A 51 -12.86 -9.95 -18.18
CA ALA A 51 -12.68 -10.55 -19.49
C ALA A 51 -13.89 -11.44 -19.81
N VAL A 52 -14.75 -10.97 -20.71
CA VAL A 52 -15.87 -11.76 -21.21
C VAL A 52 -15.28 -12.79 -22.17
N PRO A 53 -15.42 -14.11 -21.91
CA PRO A 53 -14.96 -15.10 -22.85
C PRO A 53 -15.71 -14.92 -24.19
N PRO A 54 -15.04 -15.15 -25.33
CA PRO A 54 -15.69 -15.04 -26.63
C PRO A 54 -16.93 -15.92 -26.67
N ARG A 55 -18.02 -15.41 -27.25
CA ARG A 55 -19.22 -16.21 -27.50
C ARG A 55 -18.93 -17.22 -28.59
N GLY A 56 -19.43 -18.45 -28.43
CA GLY A 56 -19.27 -19.51 -29.42
C GLY A 56 -18.31 -20.62 -28.98
N PRO A 57 -18.08 -21.63 -29.83
CA PRO A 57 -17.17 -22.72 -29.53
C PRO A 57 -15.74 -22.20 -29.35
N ARG A 58 -14.95 -22.90 -28.52
CA ARG A 58 -13.54 -22.56 -28.32
C ARG A 58 -12.83 -22.49 -29.67
N PRO A 59 -11.87 -21.56 -29.87
CA PRO A 59 -10.99 -21.62 -31.00
C PRO A 59 -10.42 -23.04 -31.10
N LYS A 60 -10.48 -23.64 -32.28
CA LYS A 60 -9.86 -24.95 -32.48
C LYS A 60 -8.39 -24.80 -32.13
N GLN A 61 -7.90 -25.54 -31.13
CA GLN A 61 -6.46 -25.70 -30.92
C GLN A 61 -5.91 -26.29 -32.22
N GLY A 62 -5.03 -25.56 -32.90
CA GLY A 62 -4.49 -25.99 -34.20
C GLY A 62 -5.02 -25.21 -35.41
N GLY A 63 -5.18 -23.89 -35.30
CA GLY A 63 -5.42 -23.02 -36.46
C GLY A 63 -4.20 -23.05 -37.38
N ALA A 64 -4.37 -23.70 -38.54
CA ALA A 64 -3.48 -23.77 -39.71
C ALA A 64 -2.02 -23.38 -39.44
N GLU A 65 -1.18 -24.40 -39.25
CA GLU A 65 0.23 -24.28 -39.62
C GLU A 65 0.25 -23.89 -41.10
N ALA A 66 0.43 -22.59 -41.39
CA ALA A 66 0.69 -22.16 -42.75
C ALA A 66 2.04 -22.78 -43.14
N PRO A 67 2.10 -23.65 -44.15
CA PRO A 67 3.38 -24.15 -44.63
C PRO A 67 4.17 -22.95 -45.12
N LEU A 68 5.23 -22.56 -44.41
CA LEU A 68 6.19 -21.61 -44.93
C LEU A 68 7.09 -22.40 -45.88
N GLU A 69 6.75 -22.39 -47.17
CA GLU A 69 7.69 -22.85 -48.20
C GLU A 69 8.86 -21.86 -48.24
N PHE A 70 9.99 -22.28 -47.67
CA PHE A 70 11.27 -21.66 -47.96
C PHE A 70 11.84 -22.42 -49.16
N GLY A 71 11.72 -21.83 -50.35
CA GLY A 71 12.39 -22.36 -51.56
C GLY A 71 13.91 -22.24 -51.44
N ASP A 72 14.62 -23.20 -52.03
CA ASP A 72 16.09 -23.31 -52.04
C ASP A 72 16.82 -22.12 -52.71
#